data_AF-A0A3D2H197-F1
#
_entry.id   AF-A0A3D2H197-F1
#
_cell.length_a   1.000
_cell.length_b   1.000
_cell.length_c   1.000
_cell.angle_alpha   90.00
_cell.angle_beta   90.00
_cell.angle_gamma   90.00
#
_symmetry.space_group_name_H-M   'P 1'
#
loop_
_entity.id
_entity.type
_entity.pdbx_description
1 polymer ?
#
loop_
_entity_poly.entity_id
_entity_poly.type
_entity_poly.pdbx_seq_one_letter_code
_entity_poly.pdbx_strand_id
1 'polypeptide(L)'
;MKKTSIFATVTALAALVIYLLTSLTGFMAGKAMNIWPVVLTVAAIVLLFAADKMKPSALKDVVIVLTGFALIGCISFFAMDRVKLAADVWFIPVNRPATEDVALYCSLAGVALYLISFVTVTVKAFSHKE
;
A
#
# COMPACT_ATOMS: atom_id res chain seq x y z
N MET A 1 -18.55 0.54 -12.99
CA MET A 1 -17.22 1.11 -13.33
C MET A 1 -16.67 2.11 -12.33
N LYS A 2 -17.44 3.06 -11.77
CA LYS A 2 -16.95 3.97 -10.69
C LYS A 2 -16.66 3.27 -9.34
N LYS A 3 -17.42 2.22 -9.01
CA LYS A 3 -17.33 1.50 -7.72
C LYS A 3 -15.96 0.84 -7.49
N THR A 4 -15.33 0.29 -8.53
CA THR A 4 -14.00 -0.34 -8.45
C THR A 4 -12.88 0.67 -8.18
N SER A 5 -12.98 1.88 -8.72
CA SER A 5 -12.02 2.95 -8.42
C SER A 5 -12.11 3.40 -6.96
N ILE A 6 -13.33 3.56 -6.45
CA ILE A 6 -13.56 3.94 -5.06
C ILE A 6 -13.03 2.85 -4.13
N PHE A 7 -13.28 1.58 -4.44
CA PHE A 7 -12.79 0.46 -3.65
C PHE A 7 -11.25 0.41 -3.60
N ALA A 8 -10.57 0.59 -4.75
CA ALA A 8 -9.11 0.67 -4.81
C ALA A 8 -8.55 1.84 -3.98
N THR A 9 -9.18 3.01 -4.04
CA THR A 9 -8.78 4.17 -3.24
C THR A 9 -8.98 3.94 -1.74
N VAL A 10 -10.13 3.39 -1.32
CA VAL A 10 -10.42 3.12 0.09
C VAL A 10 -9.45 2.10 0.67
N THR A 11 -9.16 1.03 -0.07
CA THR A 11 -8.20 0.00 0.37
C THR A 11 -6.76 0.53 0.43
N ALA A 12 -6.33 1.35 -0.54
CA ALA A 12 -5.02 2.03 -0.48
C ALA A 12 -4.94 3.02 0.69
N LEU A 13 -6.01 3.77 0.96
CA LEU A 13 -6.06 4.70 2.09
C LEU A 13 -6.01 3.98 3.43
N ALA A 14 -6.76 2.88 3.57
CA ALA A 14 -6.72 2.06 4.78
C ALA A 14 -5.31 1.48 5.01
N ALA A 15 -4.65 1.02 3.95
CA ALA A 15 -3.27 0.55 4.01
C ALA A 15 -2.30 1.65 4.45
N LEU A 16 -2.47 2.88 3.95
CA LEU A 16 -1.68 4.05 4.35
C LEU A 16 -1.88 4.40 5.83
N VAL A 17 -3.13 4.38 6.31
CA VAL A 17 -3.43 4.62 7.72
C VAL A 17 -2.72 3.60 8.60
N ILE A 18 -2.75 2.32 8.21
CA ILE A 18 -2.03 1.26 8.94
C ILE A 18 -0.51 1.49 8.89
N TYR A 19 0.04 1.89 7.74
CA TYR A 19 1.46 2.23 7.63
C TYR A 19 1.86 3.34 8.60
N LEU A 20 1.08 4.41 8.67
CA LEU A 20 1.33 5.55 9.57
C LEU A 20 1.17 5.14 11.03
N LEU A 21 0.10 4.44 11.40
CA LEU A 21 -0.11 3.98 12.77
C LEU A 21 1.02 3.06 13.22
N THR A 22 1.39 2.08 12.41
CA THR A 22 2.46 1.14 12.76
C THR A 22 3.84 1.77 12.77
N SER A 23 4.07 2.88 12.06
CA SER A 23 5.37 3.56 12.00
C SER A 23 5.53 4.68 13.03
N LEU A 24 4.43 5.31 13.45
CA LEU A 24 4.44 6.43 14.39
C LEU A 24 4.12 6.01 15.82
N THR A 25 3.60 4.80 16.02
CA THR A 25 3.17 4.31 17.34
C THR A 25 3.77 2.94 17.66
N GLY A 26 3.62 2.51 18.92
CA GLY A 26 4.08 1.20 19.37
C GLY A 26 5.59 1.01 19.25
N PHE A 27 6.02 -0.18 18.84
CA PHE A 27 7.44 -0.57 18.78
C PHE A 27 8.30 0.24 17.80
N MET A 28 7.69 0.82 16.77
CA MET A 28 8.40 1.63 15.77
C MET A 28 8.47 3.11 16.14
N ALA A 29 7.80 3.53 17.22
CA ALA A 29 7.83 4.92 17.65
C ALA A 29 9.28 5.39 17.92
N GLY A 30 9.65 6.53 17.35
CA GLY A 30 11.00 7.10 17.46
C GLY A 30 12.04 6.48 16.51
N LYS A 31 11.69 5.46 15.71
CA LYS A 31 12.53 4.99 14.61
C LYS A 31 12.31 5.83 13.36
N ALA A 32 13.33 5.93 12.50
CA ALA A 32 13.22 6.65 11.24
C ALA A 32 12.16 6.00 10.34
N MET A 33 11.09 6.74 10.04
CA MET A 33 10.03 6.31 9.13
C MET A 33 10.44 6.59 7.68
N ASN A 34 10.21 5.61 6.81
CA ASN A 34 10.38 5.81 5.38
C ASN A 34 9.21 6.63 4.82
N ILE A 35 9.49 7.74 4.16
CA ILE A 35 8.43 8.60 3.63
C ILE A 35 7.88 8.08 2.28
N TRP A 36 8.59 7.18 1.60
CA TRP A 36 8.24 6.72 0.25
C TRP A 36 6.86 6.06 0.13
N PRO A 37 6.44 5.15 1.03
CA PRO A 37 5.09 4.59 1.00
C PRO A 37 4.00 5.67 1.06
N VAL A 38 4.23 6.75 1.82
CA VAL A 38 3.28 7.87 1.92
C VAL A 38 3.20 8.62 0.59
N VAL A 39 4.35 9.04 0.06
CA VAL A 39 4.43 9.81 -1.20
C VAL A 39 3.82 9.02 -2.37
N LEU A 40 4.19 7.76 -2.51
CA LEU A 40 3.71 6.90 -3.58
C LEU A 40 2.22 6.59 -3.45
N THR A 41 1.69 6.46 -2.22
CA THR A 41 0.25 6.24 -2.04
C THR A 41 -0.55 7.48 -2.39
N VAL A 42 -0.09 8.66 -1.97
CA VAL A 42 -0.74 9.93 -2.34
C VAL A 42 -0.72 10.10 -3.86
N ALA A 43 0.43 9.83 -4.51
CA ALA A 43 0.53 9.86 -5.96
C ALA A 43 -0.44 8.87 -6.64
N ALA A 44 -0.51 7.62 -6.16
CA ALA A 44 -1.44 6.62 -6.69
C ALA A 44 -2.91 7.05 -6.57
N ILE A 45 -3.30 7.64 -5.43
CA ILE A 45 -4.66 8.16 -5.24
C ILE A 45 -4.97 9.28 -6.23
N VAL A 46 -4.06 10.24 -6.40
CA VAL A 46 -4.23 11.36 -7.36
C VAL A 46 -4.35 10.83 -8.79
N LEU A 47 -3.52 9.87 -9.19
CA LEU A 47 -3.57 9.25 -10.50
C LEU A 47 -4.89 8.49 -10.73
N LEU A 48 -5.43 7.81 -9.71
CA LEU A 48 -6.74 7.16 -9.79
C LEU A 48 -7.88 8.15 -10.02
N PHE A 49 -7.85 9.30 -9.35
CA PHE A 49 -8.83 10.37 -9.57
C PHE A 49 -8.71 10.99 -10.96
N ALA A 50 -7.49 11.22 -11.44
CA ALA A 50 -7.24 11.71 -12.79
C ALA A 50 -7.78 10.72 -13.84
N ALA A 51 -7.51 9.43 -13.68
CA ALA A 51 -7.99 8.37 -14.58
C ALA A 51 -9.52 8.23 -14.61
N ASP A 52 -10.23 8.56 -13.53
CA ASP A 52 -11.71 8.51 -13.49
C ASP A 52 -12.37 9.68 -14.26
N LYS A 53 -11.66 10.79 -14.45
CA LYS A 53 -12.13 11.96 -15.21
C LYS A 53 -11.77 11.90 -16.71
N MET A 54 -10.87 11.01 -17.10
CA MET A 54 -10.40 10.88 -18.49
C MET A 54 -11.34 10.03 -19.35
N LYS A 55 -11.51 10.43 -20.61
CA LYS A 55 -12.15 9.59 -21.64
C LYS A 55 -11.29 8.35 -21.93
N PRO A 56 -11.90 7.21 -22.30
CA PRO A 56 -11.15 6.02 -22.70
C PRO A 56 -10.21 6.36 -23.85
N SER A 57 -8.91 6.26 -23.58
CA SER A 57 -7.81 6.65 -24.46
C SER A 57 -6.53 5.99 -23.96
N ALA A 58 -5.52 5.86 -24.83
CA ALA A 58 -4.23 5.30 -24.46
C ALA A 58 -3.57 6.02 -23.26
N LEU A 59 -3.87 7.31 -23.06
CA LEU A 59 -3.37 8.10 -21.95
C LEU A 59 -3.94 7.61 -20.61
N LYS A 60 -5.22 7.21 -20.57
CA LYS A 60 -5.84 6.61 -19.38
C LYS A 60 -5.16 5.29 -19.00
N ASP A 61 -4.81 4.47 -19.99
CA ASP A 61 -4.14 3.19 -19.75
C ASP A 61 -2.74 3.40 -19.19
N VAL A 62 -1.99 4.36 -19.72
CA VAL A 62 -0.68 4.77 -19.18
C VAL A 62 -0.81 5.24 -17.72
N VAL A 63 -1.81 6.06 -17.40
CA VAL A 63 -2.05 6.52 -16.02
C VAL A 63 -2.38 5.37 -15.06
N ILE A 64 -3.17 4.39 -15.50
CA ILE A 64 -3.49 3.20 -14.70
C ILE A 64 -2.24 2.34 -14.47
N VAL A 65 -1.41 2.17 -15.50
CA VAL A 65 -0.13 1.44 -15.40
C VAL A 65 0.82 2.15 -14.42
N LEU A 66 0.95 3.48 -14.51
CA LEU A 66 1.75 4.28 -13.57
C LEU A 66 1.23 4.16 -12.13
N THR A 67 -0.08 4.14 -11.95
CA THR A 67 -0.71 3.87 -10.64
C THR A 67 -0.30 2.49 -10.11
N GLY A 68 -0.29 1.47 -10.97
CA GLY A 68 0.18 0.13 -10.62
C GLY A 68 1.63 0.12 -10.14
N PHE A 69 2.54 0.80 -10.86
CA PHE A 69 3.94 0.93 -10.44
C PHE A 69 4.08 1.65 -9.09
N ALA A 70 3.29 2.71 -8.85
CA ALA A 70 3.30 3.41 -7.57
C ALA A 70 2.84 2.50 -6.42
N LEU A 71 1.80 1.69 -6.62
CA LEU A 71 1.31 0.73 -5.63
C LEU A 71 2.31 -0.41 -5.36
N ILE A 72 2.97 -0.92 -6.40
CA ILE A 72 4.06 -1.91 -6.23
C ILE A 72 5.19 -1.30 -5.42
N GLY A 73 5.60 -0.07 -5.72
CA GLY A 73 6.60 0.66 -4.93
C GLY A 73 6.20 0.80 -3.46
N CYS A 74 4.92 1.12 -3.17
CA CYS A 74 4.41 1.17 -1.79
C CYS A 74 4.58 -0.17 -1.07
N ILE A 75 4.19 -1.27 -1.72
CA ILE A 75 4.29 -2.62 -1.17
C ILE A 75 5.75 -2.97 -0.89
N SER A 76 6.65 -2.70 -1.84
CA SER A 76 8.08 -2.99 -1.71
C SER A 76 8.71 -2.22 -0.56
N PHE A 77 8.53 -0.89 -0.49
CA PHE A 77 9.12 -0.09 0.58
C PHE A 77 8.55 -0.43 1.96
N PHE A 78 7.24 -0.67 2.06
CA PHE A 78 6.63 -1.10 3.31
C PHE A 78 7.18 -2.47 3.75
N ALA A 79 7.25 -3.46 2.84
CA ALA A 79 7.80 -4.77 3.18
C ALA A 79 9.28 -4.67 3.61
N MET A 80 10.09 -3.90 2.89
CA MET A 80 11.52 -3.70 3.19
C MET A 80 11.74 -3.10 4.58
N ASP A 81 10.96 -2.09 4.97
CA ASP A 81 11.02 -1.48 6.30
C ASP A 81 10.72 -2.48 7.43
N ARG A 82 9.99 -3.56 7.11
CA ARG A 82 9.54 -4.56 8.08
C ARG A 82 10.32 -5.88 8.02
N VAL A 83 11.30 -6.03 7.13
CA VAL A 83 12.14 -7.24 7.06
C VAL A 83 12.89 -7.51 8.37
N LYS A 84 13.48 -6.46 8.97
CA LYS A 84 14.18 -6.61 10.26
C LYS A 84 13.22 -7.01 11.38
N LEU A 85 12.05 -6.39 11.42
CA LEU A 85 11.01 -6.75 12.38
C LEU A 85 10.54 -8.20 12.20
N ALA A 86 10.35 -8.64 10.96
CA ALA A 86 10.00 -10.03 10.66
C ALA A 86 11.12 -11.01 11.03
N ALA A 87 12.39 -10.61 10.86
CA ALA A 87 13.54 -11.40 11.27
C ALA A 87 13.55 -11.63 12.79
N ASP A 88 13.36 -10.56 13.56
CA ASP A 88 13.34 -10.61 15.02
C ASP A 88 12.15 -11.45 15.53
N VAL A 89 10.97 -11.29 14.92
CA VAL A 89 9.74 -11.98 15.34
C VAL A 89 9.72 -13.47 14.98
N TRP A 90 10.12 -13.82 13.75
CA TRP A 90 9.96 -15.19 13.23
C TRP A 90 11.23 -16.04 13.32
N PHE A 91 12.42 -15.44 13.31
CA PHE A 91 13.68 -16.20 13.24
C PHE A 91 14.48 -16.17 14.55
N ILE A 92 14.33 -15.13 15.39
CA ILE A 92 15.06 -15.02 16.67
C ILE A 92 14.07 -14.81 17.84
N PRO A 93 13.30 -15.85 18.23
CA PRO A 93 12.15 -15.69 19.13
C PRO A 93 12.51 -15.53 20.63
N VAL A 94 13.72 -15.08 20.99
CA VAL A 94 14.19 -15.09 22.39
C VAL A 94 14.03 -13.72 23.05
N ASN A 95 13.24 -13.65 24.13
CA ASN A 95 13.08 -12.49 25.03
C ASN A 95 12.76 -11.15 24.34
N ARG A 96 11.82 -11.16 23.39
CA ARG A 96 11.38 -9.98 22.64
C ARG A 96 10.05 -9.42 23.18
N PRO A 97 9.83 -8.10 23.13
CA PRO A 97 8.60 -7.48 23.63
C PRO A 97 7.39 -7.82 22.73
N ALA A 98 6.24 -8.13 23.35
CA ALA A 98 4.99 -8.46 22.64
C ALA A 98 4.50 -7.36 21.67
N THR A 99 4.98 -6.12 21.82
CA THR A 99 4.70 -5.02 20.91
C THR A 99 5.29 -5.21 19.51
N GLU A 100 6.32 -6.04 19.36
CA GLU A 100 6.89 -6.40 18.04
C GLU A 100 5.93 -7.25 17.21
N ASP A 101 5.25 -8.21 17.85
CA ASP A 101 4.24 -9.05 17.20
C ASP A 101 3.10 -8.21 16.64
N VAL A 102 2.58 -7.31 17.47
CA VAL A 102 1.49 -6.40 17.08
C VAL A 102 1.92 -5.52 15.90
N ALA A 103 3.13 -4.96 15.96
CA ALA A 103 3.66 -4.14 14.88
C ALA A 103 3.79 -4.94 13.57
N LEU A 104 4.24 -6.20 13.63
CA LEU A 104 4.40 -7.04 12.45
C LEU A 104 3.05 -7.45 11.86
N TYR A 105 2.13 -7.95 12.68
CA TYR A 105 0.81 -8.41 12.20
C TYR A 105 -0.02 -7.26 11.63
N CYS A 106 0.01 -6.07 12.27
CA CYS A 106 -0.62 -4.88 11.70
C CYS A 106 0.04 -4.50 10.38
N SER A 107 1.37 -4.57 10.28
CA SER A 107 2.07 -4.25 9.03
C SER A 107 1.71 -5.22 7.89
N LEU A 108 1.57 -6.52 8.19
CA LEU A 108 1.12 -7.53 7.22
C LEU A 108 -0.31 -7.24 6.73
N ALA A 109 -1.22 -6.83 7.62
CA ALA A 109 -2.55 -6.40 7.23
C ALA A 109 -2.50 -5.18 6.29
N GLY A 110 -1.63 -4.21 6.56
CA GLY A 110 -1.40 -3.06 5.69
C GLY A 110 -0.89 -3.45 4.30
N VAL A 111 0.09 -4.35 4.23
CA VAL A 111 0.62 -4.87 2.95
C VAL A 111 -0.47 -5.63 2.17
N ALA A 112 -1.27 -6.45 2.85
CA ALA A 112 -2.38 -7.16 2.23
C ALA A 112 -3.42 -6.21 1.62
N LEU A 113 -3.74 -5.10 2.29
CA LEU A 113 -4.64 -4.08 1.75
C LEU A 113 -4.08 -3.37 0.52
N TYR A 114 -2.78 -3.08 0.48
CA TYR A 114 -2.14 -2.56 -0.73
C TYR A 114 -2.19 -3.55 -1.89
N LEU A 115 -1.99 -4.85 -1.63
CA LEU A 115 -2.14 -5.90 -2.65
C LEU A 115 -3.57 -5.97 -3.19
N ILE A 116 -4.59 -5.89 -2.32
CA ILE A 116 -6.00 -5.85 -2.74
C ILE A 116 -6.27 -4.62 -3.62
N SER A 117 -5.74 -3.45 -3.23
CA SER A 117 -5.86 -2.24 -4.05
C SER A 117 -5.23 -2.44 -5.43
N PHE A 118 -4.01 -2.98 -5.49
CA PHE A 118 -3.31 -3.26 -6.74
C PHE A 118 -4.09 -4.23 -7.65
N VAL A 119 -4.60 -5.34 -7.11
CA VAL A 119 -5.44 -6.28 -7.86
C VAL A 119 -6.69 -5.58 -8.39
N THR A 120 -7.33 -4.74 -7.58
CA THR A 120 -8.53 -3.99 -7.99
C THR A 120 -8.23 -3.02 -9.15
N VAL A 121 -7.10 -2.31 -9.10
CA VAL A 121 -6.65 -1.44 -10.19
C VAL A 121 -6.35 -2.23 -11.45
N THR A 122 -5.73 -3.41 -11.31
CA THR A 122 -5.41 -4.31 -12.42
C THR A 122 -6.68 -4.82 -13.09
N VAL A 123 -7.67 -5.29 -12.30
CA VAL A 123 -8.98 -5.69 -12.83
C VAL A 123 -9.65 -4.54 -13.57
N LYS A 124 -9.62 -3.31 -13.01
CA LYS A 124 -10.15 -2.11 -13.69
C LYS A 124 -9.46 -1.84 -15.03
N ALA A 125 -8.15 -2.09 -15.14
CA ALA A 125 -7.41 -1.94 -16.39
C ALA A 125 -7.90 -2.90 -17.47
N PHE A 126 -8.18 -4.16 -17.11
CA PHE A 126 -8.60 -5.19 -18.05
C PHE A 126 -10.11 -5.19 -18.35
N SER A 127 -10.96 -4.70 -17.44
CA SER A 127 -12.42 -4.67 -17.64
C SER A 127 -12.93 -3.62 -18.65
N HIS A 128 -12.04 -2.82 -19.26
CA HIS A 128 -12.41 -1.78 -20.23
C HIS A 128 -12.15 -2.17 -21.70
N LYS A 129 -11.83 -3.45 -21.95
CA LYS A 129 -11.45 -3.97 -23.28
C LYS A 129 -12.64 -4.43 -24.16
N GLU A 130 -13.85 -3.99 -23.86
CA GLU A 130 -15.04 -4.16 -24.72
C GLU A 130 -15.60 -2.82 -25.17
#